data_AF-A0A3B8KUQ2-F1
#
_entry.id   AF-A0A3B8KUQ2-F1
#
_cell.length_a   1.000
_cell.length_b   1.000
_cell.length_c   1.000
_cell.angle_alpha   90.00
_cell.angle_beta   90.00
_cell.angle_gamma   90.00
#
_symmetry.space_group_name_H-M   'P 1'
#
loop_
_entity.id
_entity.type
_entity.pdbx_description
1 polymer ?
#
loop_
_entity_poly.entity_id
_entity_poly.type
_entity_poly.pdbx_seq_one_letter_code
_entity_poly.pdbx_strand_id
1 'polypeptide(L)'
;MSQSVVIDRSPGVICRSHVVTSAVCVAMTLLTGPVRAADKLEKEPRIDFSRTIRPLLANKCLKCHGPGASEHDTDLRLDLAKNAVGTAIVPGRPDQSELMKRVTSRDPLKRMPPPESKLELTDQEVQLLKAWISEGADYTVHWSFVPPVRPTVPKVKRDGWILNTIDRFVLGSIEKAGLEPSPPAERKTLIRRLTLDLTGLPPTPAEIDRFVADQSPRAYERVVDRLLSSQHYGERMAQTWLDLARFGDTNGYENDSNRSMWLYRDWVINAFNTNMPF
;
A
#
# COMPACT_ATOMS: atom_id res chain seq x y z
N MET A 1 25.90 -31.83 -56.78
CA MET A 1 24.58 -32.47 -57.01
C MET A 1 23.57 -31.62 -56.24
N SER A 2 23.00 -30.57 -56.84
CA SER A 2 21.77 -30.60 -57.67
C SER A 2 20.64 -31.30 -56.90
N GLN A 3 19.52 -30.67 -56.53
CA GLN A 3 18.70 -29.73 -57.27
C GLN A 3 17.88 -28.79 -56.36
N SER A 4 17.62 -27.60 -56.90
CA SER A 4 16.58 -26.63 -56.51
C SER A 4 15.30 -26.90 -57.30
N VAL A 5 14.09 -26.71 -56.75
CA VAL A 5 12.82 -26.33 -57.44
C VAL A 5 11.88 -25.75 -56.36
N VAL A 6 11.59 -24.44 -56.26
CA VAL A 6 10.74 -23.51 -57.06
C VAL A 6 9.22 -23.65 -56.80
N ILE A 7 8.69 -22.66 -56.05
CA ILE A 7 7.51 -21.76 -56.24
C ILE A 7 6.30 -22.28 -57.07
N ASP A 8 5.08 -22.08 -56.54
CA ASP A 8 3.95 -21.60 -57.35
C ASP A 8 3.04 -20.60 -56.56
N ARG A 9 2.52 -19.60 -57.29
CA ARG A 9 1.78 -18.41 -56.89
C ARG A 9 0.33 -18.47 -57.39
N SER A 10 -0.63 -18.19 -56.49
CA SER A 10 -1.87 -17.40 -56.74
C SER A 10 -2.88 -17.93 -57.82
N PRO A 11 -3.93 -17.16 -58.23
CA PRO A 11 -5.23 -16.99 -57.56
C PRO A 11 -6.47 -17.26 -58.47
N GLY A 12 -7.69 -17.27 -57.92
CA GLY A 12 -8.98 -17.18 -58.66
C GLY A 12 -10.12 -16.98 -57.65
N VAL A 13 -10.92 -15.91 -57.57
CA VAL A 13 -11.75 -15.10 -58.49
C VAL A 13 -12.90 -15.89 -59.17
N ILE A 14 -14.15 -15.43 -58.93
CA ILE A 14 -15.20 -15.04 -59.92
C ILE A 14 -16.66 -15.47 -59.53
N CYS A 15 -17.57 -14.48 -59.52
CA CYS A 15 -19.04 -14.45 -59.81
C CYS A 15 -20.04 -15.23 -58.92
N ARG A 16 -21.33 -14.86 -58.78
CA ARG A 16 -22.31 -14.09 -59.60
C ARG A 16 -23.44 -13.60 -58.65
N SER A 17 -23.82 -12.31 -58.58
CA SER A 17 -24.90 -11.57 -59.29
C SER A 17 -26.37 -12.01 -59.13
N HIS A 18 -27.15 -11.07 -58.53
CA HIS A 18 -28.51 -10.57 -58.78
C HIS A 18 -29.76 -11.47 -58.77
N VAL A 19 -30.74 -11.12 -57.91
CA VAL A 19 -32.14 -10.84 -58.31
C VAL A 19 -32.71 -9.69 -57.46
N VAL A 20 -33.34 -8.75 -58.15
CA VAL A 20 -34.08 -7.57 -57.67
C VAL A 20 -35.55 -7.94 -57.48
N THR A 21 -36.18 -7.51 -56.38
CA THR A 21 -37.62 -7.18 -56.40
C THR A 21 -37.95 -6.16 -55.31
N SER A 22 -38.42 -4.99 -55.75
CA SER A 22 -39.01 -3.94 -54.92
C SER A 22 -40.36 -4.36 -54.33
N ALA A 23 -40.59 -4.03 -53.07
CA ALA A 23 -41.93 -3.71 -52.57
C ALA A 23 -41.81 -2.59 -51.53
N VAL A 24 -42.44 -1.46 -51.87
CA VAL A 24 -42.58 -0.26 -51.06
C VAL A 24 -43.60 -0.53 -49.96
N CYS A 25 -43.28 -0.23 -48.69
CA CYS A 25 -44.27 0.00 -47.64
C CYS A 25 -43.73 0.94 -46.55
N VAL A 26 -44.26 2.17 -46.60
CA VAL A 26 -44.76 3.01 -45.49
C VAL A 26 -43.90 3.22 -44.25
N ALA A 27 -43.58 4.50 -44.06
CA ALA A 27 -43.06 5.20 -42.89
C ALA A 27 -43.45 4.66 -41.49
N MET A 28 -42.43 4.42 -40.67
CA MET A 28 -42.45 4.66 -39.22
C MET A 28 -41.09 5.25 -38.82
N THR A 29 -41.00 6.57 -38.77
CA THR A 29 -39.86 7.30 -38.22
C THR A 29 -39.85 7.12 -36.70
N LEU A 30 -39.21 6.06 -36.22
CA LEU A 30 -38.80 5.92 -34.83
C LEU A 30 -37.61 6.87 -34.60
N LEU A 31 -37.84 7.93 -33.83
CA LEU A 31 -36.79 8.79 -33.29
C LEU A 31 -35.86 7.96 -32.39
N THR A 32 -34.79 7.41 -32.96
CA THR A 32 -33.66 6.88 -32.19
C THR A 32 -32.82 8.06 -31.70
N GLY A 33 -33.21 8.65 -30.58
CA GLY A 33 -32.31 9.52 -29.82
C GLY A 33 -31.12 8.69 -29.29
N PRO A 34 -29.91 9.26 -29.15
CA PRO A 34 -28.80 8.55 -28.56
C PRO A 34 -29.13 8.25 -27.10
N VAL A 35 -29.29 6.96 -26.78
CA VAL A 35 -29.28 6.47 -25.40
C VAL A 35 -27.87 6.70 -24.88
N ARG A 36 -27.67 7.84 -24.22
CA ARG A 36 -26.50 8.08 -23.40
C ARG A 36 -26.59 7.04 -22.28
N ALA A 37 -25.77 6.00 -22.37
CA ALA A 37 -25.54 5.11 -21.24
C ALA A 37 -25.24 6.01 -20.05
N ALA A 38 -26.13 5.98 -19.05
CA ALA A 38 -25.83 6.60 -17.77
C ALA A 38 -24.62 5.83 -17.25
N ASP A 39 -23.43 6.43 -17.40
CA ASP A 39 -22.27 6.03 -16.62
C ASP A 39 -22.78 5.96 -15.19
N LYS A 40 -22.79 4.74 -14.65
CA LYS A 40 -23.08 4.47 -13.28
C LYS A 40 -22.10 5.34 -12.51
N LEU A 41 -22.57 6.46 -11.96
CA LEU A 41 -21.76 7.35 -11.12
C LEU A 41 -21.15 6.45 -10.05
N GLU A 42 -19.90 6.05 -10.24
CA GLU A 42 -19.12 5.41 -9.20
C GLU A 42 -19.05 6.46 -8.10
N LYS A 43 -19.86 6.22 -7.06
CA LYS A 43 -19.93 7.08 -5.89
C LYS A 43 -18.49 7.27 -5.43
N GLU A 44 -18.00 8.50 -5.42
CA GLU A 44 -16.63 8.79 -5.00
C GLU A 44 -16.36 8.05 -3.68
N PRO A 45 -15.18 7.42 -3.55
CA PRO A 45 -14.89 6.62 -2.38
C PRO A 45 -15.07 7.50 -1.15
N ARG A 46 -15.93 7.04 -0.23
CA ARG A 46 -16.17 7.71 1.05
C ARG A 46 -14.84 7.99 1.74
N ILE A 47 -14.77 9.08 2.49
CA ILE A 47 -13.58 9.44 3.24
C ILE A 47 -13.32 8.39 4.33
N ASP A 48 -12.17 7.72 4.22
CA ASP A 48 -11.69 6.76 5.23
C ASP A 48 -11.18 7.53 6.46
N PHE A 49 -11.93 7.45 7.56
CA PHE A 49 -11.56 8.10 8.81
C PHE A 49 -10.18 7.68 9.30
N SER A 50 -9.84 6.38 9.27
CA SER A 50 -8.56 5.88 9.78
C SER A 50 -7.37 6.36 8.95
N ARG A 51 -7.50 6.47 7.63
CA ARG A 51 -6.39 6.86 6.74
C ARG A 51 -6.30 8.37 6.51
N THR A 52 -7.41 9.09 6.58
CA THR A 52 -7.47 10.51 6.19
C THR A 52 -7.70 11.43 7.38
N ILE A 53 -8.73 11.18 8.19
CA ILE A 53 -9.18 12.11 9.24
C ILE A 53 -8.42 11.91 10.56
N ARG A 54 -8.19 10.66 10.98
CA ARG A 54 -7.49 10.33 12.22
C ARG A 54 -6.07 10.91 12.25
N PRO A 55 -5.24 10.83 11.19
CA PRO A 55 -3.92 11.48 11.19
C PRO A 55 -4.01 13.01 11.28
N LEU A 56 -5.00 13.61 10.60
CA LEU A 56 -5.25 15.05 10.67
C LEU A 56 -5.58 15.48 12.11
N LEU A 57 -6.54 14.79 12.75
CA LEU A 57 -6.89 15.05 14.15
C LEU A 57 -5.68 14.82 15.07
N ALA A 58 -4.93 13.73 14.88
CA ALA A 58 -3.76 13.43 15.69
C ALA A 58 -2.71 14.53 15.64
N ASN A 59 -2.45 15.07 14.45
CA ASN A 59 -1.43 16.09 14.25
C ASN A 59 -1.87 17.50 14.68
N LYS A 60 -3.17 17.82 14.59
CA LYS A 60 -3.67 19.19 14.74
C LYS A 60 -4.55 19.42 15.96
N CYS A 61 -5.15 18.38 16.51
CA CYS A 61 -6.24 18.51 17.50
C CYS A 61 -5.99 17.69 18.77
N LEU A 62 -5.48 16.46 18.67
CA LEU A 62 -5.44 15.52 19.80
C LEU A 62 -4.45 15.88 20.91
N LYS A 63 -3.54 16.83 20.67
CA LYS A 63 -2.70 17.38 21.76
C LYS A 63 -3.56 18.00 22.87
N CYS A 64 -4.63 18.70 22.50
CA CYS A 64 -5.55 19.36 23.44
C CYS A 64 -6.93 18.69 23.52
N HIS A 65 -7.29 17.83 22.56
CA HIS A 65 -8.60 17.15 22.50
C HIS A 65 -8.46 15.62 22.39
N GLY A 66 -7.37 15.06 22.91
CA GLY A 66 -7.08 13.62 22.90
C GLY A 66 -6.88 13.04 24.31
N PRO A 67 -6.40 11.79 24.43
CA PRO A 67 -6.12 11.18 25.72
C PRO A 67 -5.01 11.94 26.45
N GLY A 68 -5.32 12.51 27.62
CA GLY A 68 -4.39 13.32 28.40
C GLY A 68 -4.60 14.84 28.31
N ALA A 69 -5.66 15.29 27.64
CA ALA A 69 -6.07 16.71 27.57
C ALA A 69 -6.45 17.36 28.93
N SER A 70 -6.37 16.62 30.04
CA SER A 70 -6.78 17.05 31.38
C SER A 70 -6.05 18.28 31.94
N GLU A 71 -4.97 18.73 31.29
CA GLU A 71 -4.26 19.97 31.65
C GLU A 71 -4.84 21.22 30.97
N HIS A 72 -5.82 21.06 30.07
CA HIS A 72 -6.42 22.15 29.30
C HIS A 72 -7.95 22.03 29.34
N ASP A 73 -8.62 22.80 30.22
CA ASP A 73 -10.06 23.05 30.49
C ASP A 73 -11.12 22.68 29.42
N THR A 74 -11.02 21.53 28.77
CA THR A 74 -11.96 21.07 27.74
C THR A 74 -12.18 19.56 27.87
N ASP A 75 -13.39 19.17 28.28
CA ASP A 75 -13.82 17.77 28.33
C ASP A 75 -14.02 17.15 26.92
N LEU A 76 -13.79 17.94 25.85
CA LEU A 76 -14.02 17.49 24.48
C LEU A 76 -12.91 16.54 24.00
N ARG A 77 -13.31 15.30 23.73
CA ARG A 77 -12.46 14.24 23.18
C ARG A 77 -12.80 13.96 21.72
N LEU A 78 -11.94 14.40 20.80
CA LEU A 78 -12.13 14.22 19.35
C LEU A 78 -11.68 12.84 18.84
N ASP A 79 -10.88 12.11 19.61
CA ASP A 79 -10.45 10.75 19.30
C ASP A 79 -11.56 9.70 19.53
N LEU A 80 -12.61 10.05 20.27
CA LEU A 80 -13.71 9.16 20.64
C LEU A 80 -15.03 9.66 20.05
N ALA A 81 -15.62 8.86 19.15
CA ALA A 81 -16.90 9.16 18.51
C ALA A 81 -17.99 9.55 19.53
N LYS A 82 -18.10 8.78 20.63
CA LYS A 82 -19.08 8.99 21.71
C LYS A 82 -18.99 10.36 22.41
N ASN A 83 -17.84 11.03 22.33
CA ASN A 83 -17.64 12.37 22.93
C ASN A 83 -17.79 13.47 21.87
N ALA A 84 -17.25 13.23 20.67
CA ALA A 84 -17.20 14.23 19.61
C ALA A 84 -18.56 14.41 18.90
N VAL A 85 -19.24 13.29 18.61
CA VAL A 85 -20.50 13.28 17.88
C VAL A 85 -21.65 13.73 18.79
N GLY A 86 -22.46 14.68 18.33
CA GLY A 86 -23.51 15.33 19.11
C GLY A 86 -23.03 16.56 19.89
N THR A 87 -21.75 16.60 20.29
CA THR A 87 -21.15 17.74 21.01
C THR A 87 -20.50 18.73 20.06
N ALA A 88 -19.47 18.28 19.33
CA ALA A 88 -18.69 19.13 18.42
C ALA A 88 -19.00 18.84 16.95
N ILE A 89 -19.51 17.64 16.65
CA ILE A 89 -19.74 17.14 15.30
C ILE A 89 -21.20 16.74 15.17
N VAL A 90 -21.90 17.32 14.19
CA VAL A 90 -23.27 16.95 13.82
C VAL A 90 -23.22 16.21 12.48
N PRO A 91 -23.42 14.88 12.47
CA PRO A 91 -23.39 14.07 11.26
C PRO A 91 -24.28 14.62 10.15
N GLY A 92 -23.72 14.73 8.94
CA GLY A 92 -24.41 15.23 7.74
C GLY A 92 -24.60 16.75 7.71
N ARG A 93 -24.24 17.48 8.77
CA ARG A 93 -24.50 18.92 8.92
C ARG A 93 -23.23 19.65 9.34
N PRO A 94 -22.26 19.83 8.42
CA PRO A 94 -21.02 20.54 8.73
C PRO A 94 -21.26 21.95 9.24
N ASP A 95 -22.20 22.70 8.67
CA ASP A 95 -22.48 24.09 9.07
C ASP A 95 -23.09 24.20 10.49
N GLN A 96 -23.67 23.11 11.00
CA GLN A 96 -24.19 23.03 12.37
C GLN A 96 -23.15 22.48 13.36
N SER A 97 -22.04 21.94 12.87
CA SER A 97 -20.99 21.34 13.69
C SER A 97 -20.10 22.42 14.30
N GLU A 98 -19.94 22.40 15.62
CA GLU A 98 -19.06 23.34 16.33
C GLU A 98 -17.61 23.23 15.85
N LEU A 99 -17.15 22.00 15.57
CA LEU A 99 -15.82 21.76 15.00
C LEU A 99 -15.58 22.62 13.75
N MET A 100 -16.54 22.66 12.81
CA MET A 100 -16.41 23.45 11.59
C MET A 100 -16.38 24.94 11.89
N LYS A 101 -17.28 25.42 12.77
CA LYS A 101 -17.32 26.84 13.16
C LYS A 101 -15.98 27.30 13.75
N ARG A 102 -15.33 26.44 14.55
CA ARG A 102 -14.04 26.73 15.17
C ARG A 102 -12.89 26.74 14.16
N VAL A 103 -12.81 25.73 13.28
CA VAL A 103 -11.71 25.68 12.29
C VAL A 103 -11.83 26.74 11.19
N THR A 104 -13.04 27.25 10.91
CA THR A 104 -13.25 28.34 9.94
C THR A 104 -13.33 29.73 10.56
N SER A 105 -13.34 29.85 11.89
CA SER A 105 -13.45 31.15 12.57
C SER A 105 -12.29 32.06 12.19
N ARG A 106 -12.53 33.37 12.12
CA ARG A 106 -11.48 34.40 12.00
C ARG A 106 -11.16 35.07 13.34
N ASP A 107 -11.99 34.84 14.36
CA ASP A 107 -11.79 35.35 15.71
C ASP A 107 -10.69 34.52 16.41
N PRO A 108 -9.54 35.12 16.79
CA PRO A 108 -8.43 34.40 17.42
C PRO A 108 -8.79 33.69 18.72
N LEU A 109 -9.81 34.18 19.46
CA LEU A 109 -10.25 33.58 20.72
C LEU A 109 -11.17 32.36 20.50
N LYS A 110 -11.68 32.18 19.28
CA LYS A 110 -12.60 31.09 18.93
C LYS A 110 -12.01 30.13 17.91
N ARG A 111 -11.00 30.55 17.14
CA ARG A 111 -10.36 29.72 16.13
C ARG A 111 -9.65 28.54 16.80
N MET A 112 -9.82 27.36 16.20
CA MET A 112 -9.04 26.18 16.55
C MET A 112 -8.27 25.69 15.31
N PRO A 113 -7.01 25.26 15.45
CA PRO A 113 -6.16 25.37 16.64
C PRO A 113 -5.91 26.83 17.02
N PRO A 114 -5.68 27.12 18.31
CA PRO A 114 -5.51 28.48 18.75
C PRO A 114 -4.10 28.99 18.35
N PRO A 115 -3.90 30.30 18.12
CA PRO A 115 -2.66 30.83 17.56
C PRO A 115 -1.39 30.44 18.33
N GLU A 116 -1.47 30.32 19.65
CA GLU A 116 -0.38 29.90 20.54
C GLU A 116 0.11 28.48 20.28
N SER A 117 -0.73 27.61 19.71
CA SER A 117 -0.34 26.25 19.32
C SER A 117 0.62 26.24 18.13
N LYS A 118 0.68 27.34 17.35
CA LYS A 118 1.42 27.46 16.08
C LYS A 118 1.04 26.39 15.05
N LEU A 119 -0.14 25.77 15.21
CA LEU A 119 -0.69 24.81 14.27
C LEU A 119 -1.77 25.50 13.43
N GLU A 120 -1.74 25.26 12.13
CA GLU A 120 -2.77 25.75 11.21
C GLU A 120 -3.31 24.59 10.37
N LEU A 121 -4.58 24.67 10.00
CA LEU A 121 -5.16 23.83 8.96
C LEU A 121 -5.02 24.54 7.62
N THR A 122 -4.63 23.76 6.62
CA THR A 122 -4.74 24.16 5.22
C THR A 122 -6.19 24.12 4.76
N ASP A 123 -6.51 24.86 3.69
CA ASP A 123 -7.84 24.83 3.10
C ASP A 123 -8.27 23.40 2.72
N GLN A 124 -7.34 22.60 2.22
CA GLN A 124 -7.60 21.20 1.88
C GLN A 124 -7.99 20.36 3.11
N GLU A 125 -7.32 20.53 4.24
CA GLU A 125 -7.65 19.83 5.49
C GLU A 125 -9.02 20.26 6.03
N VAL A 126 -9.36 21.55 5.93
CA VAL A 126 -10.70 22.06 6.29
C VAL A 126 -11.77 21.44 5.38
N GLN A 127 -11.51 21.33 4.07
CA GLN A 127 -12.45 20.68 3.15
C GLN A 127 -12.59 19.18 3.43
N LEU A 128 -11.51 18.48 3.81
CA LEU A 128 -11.57 17.07 4.20
C LEU A 128 -12.45 16.87 5.44
N LEU A 129 -12.31 17.71 6.47
CA LEU A 129 -13.19 17.68 7.64
C LEU A 129 -14.65 17.96 7.26
N LYS A 130 -14.88 18.98 6.43
CA LYS A 130 -16.22 19.33 5.96
C LYS A 130 -16.87 18.17 5.21
N ALA A 131 -16.15 17.57 4.27
CA ALA A 131 -16.64 16.46 3.46
C ALA A 131 -16.91 15.23 4.34
N TRP A 132 -16.00 14.87 5.25
CA TRP A 132 -16.20 13.75 6.17
C TRP A 132 -17.43 13.94 7.06
N ILE A 133 -17.64 15.14 7.60
CA ILE A 133 -18.85 15.43 8.38
C ILE A 133 -20.10 15.34 7.51
N SER A 134 -20.05 15.85 6.27
CA SER A 134 -21.16 15.77 5.31
C SER A 134 -21.53 14.33 4.96
N GLU A 135 -20.55 13.42 4.92
CA GLU A 135 -20.76 11.98 4.68
C GLU A 135 -21.33 11.22 5.88
N GLY A 136 -21.46 11.88 7.04
CA GLY A 136 -22.02 11.32 8.27
C GLY A 136 -21.03 11.22 9.42
N ALA A 137 -19.81 11.74 9.28
CA ALA A 137 -18.78 11.69 10.32
C ALA A 137 -18.52 10.29 10.87
N ASP A 138 -18.45 9.28 9.99
CA ASP A 138 -18.28 7.89 10.41
C ASP A 138 -16.90 7.69 11.04
N TYR A 139 -16.87 7.17 12.27
CA TYR A 139 -15.65 6.89 13.01
C TYR A 139 -15.31 5.41 12.88
N THR A 140 -14.15 5.12 12.32
CA THR A 140 -13.64 3.75 12.26
C THR A 140 -12.77 3.42 13.47
N VAL A 141 -12.88 2.18 13.96
CA VAL A 141 -11.96 1.64 14.96
C VAL A 141 -10.53 1.57 14.39
N HIS A 142 -9.55 1.48 15.28
CA HIS A 142 -8.15 1.37 14.86
C HIS A 142 -7.97 0.15 13.94
N TRP A 143 -7.18 0.29 12.88
CA TRP A 143 -7.04 -0.72 11.81
C TRP A 143 -6.63 -2.10 12.34
N SER A 144 -5.89 -2.16 13.44
CA SER A 144 -5.47 -3.40 14.11
C SER A 144 -6.60 -4.19 14.75
N PHE A 145 -7.75 -3.56 15.00
CA PHE A 145 -8.95 -4.21 15.56
C PHE A 145 -10.02 -4.50 14.50
N VAL A 146 -9.78 -4.12 13.24
CA VAL A 146 -10.67 -4.47 12.13
C VAL A 146 -10.21 -5.82 11.58
N PRO A 147 -11.05 -6.88 11.60
CA PRO A 147 -10.69 -8.16 11.01
C PRO A 147 -10.33 -7.99 9.52
N PRO A 148 -9.21 -8.56 9.04
CA PRO A 148 -8.84 -8.46 7.65
C PRO A 148 -9.87 -9.20 6.78
N VAL A 149 -10.41 -8.51 5.78
CA VAL A 149 -11.30 -9.09 4.79
C VAL A 149 -10.48 -9.50 3.57
N ARG A 150 -10.72 -10.70 3.04
CA ARG A 150 -10.03 -11.19 1.84
C ARG A 150 -10.37 -10.27 0.65
N PRO A 151 -9.41 -9.55 0.07
CA PRO A 151 -9.67 -8.67 -1.05
C PRO A 151 -9.93 -9.48 -2.33
N THR A 152 -10.68 -8.89 -3.27
CA THR A 152 -10.80 -9.43 -4.62
C THR A 152 -9.44 -9.40 -5.30
N VAL A 153 -9.03 -10.54 -5.85
CA VAL A 153 -7.76 -10.66 -6.57
C VAL A 153 -7.85 -9.90 -7.90
N PRO A 154 -6.93 -8.97 -8.19
CA PRO A 154 -6.95 -8.22 -9.45
C PRO A 154 -6.78 -9.13 -10.67
N LYS A 155 -7.54 -8.83 -11.73
CA LYS A 155 -7.26 -9.36 -13.06
C LYS A 155 -6.13 -8.52 -13.67
N VAL A 156 -5.10 -9.17 -14.15
CA VAL A 156 -3.89 -8.55 -14.71
C VAL A 156 -3.66 -9.07 -16.12
N LYS A 157 -2.97 -8.29 -16.95
CA LYS A 157 -2.79 -8.65 -18.36
C LYS A 157 -1.67 -9.67 -18.56
N ARG A 158 -0.63 -9.63 -17.73
CA ARG A 158 0.58 -10.49 -17.88
C ARG A 158 0.57 -11.68 -16.91
N ASP A 159 -0.23 -12.71 -17.22
CA ASP A 159 -0.31 -13.89 -16.35
C ASP A 159 1.03 -14.66 -16.23
N GLY A 160 1.89 -14.62 -17.24
CA GLY A 160 3.19 -15.32 -17.23
C GLY A 160 4.26 -14.72 -16.29
N TRP A 161 4.04 -13.53 -15.73
CA TRP A 161 4.93 -12.93 -14.72
C TRP A 161 4.59 -13.37 -13.29
N ILE A 162 3.42 -13.99 -13.10
CA ILE A 162 2.86 -14.32 -11.80
C ILE A 162 3.45 -15.64 -11.31
N LEU A 163 4.11 -15.60 -10.15
CA LEU A 163 4.57 -16.81 -9.45
C LEU A 163 3.56 -17.22 -8.37
N ASN A 164 2.93 -16.24 -7.71
CA ASN A 164 1.91 -16.48 -6.68
C ASN A 164 0.81 -15.40 -6.70
N THR A 165 -0.22 -15.57 -5.88
CA THR A 165 -1.38 -14.66 -5.85
C THR A 165 -1.04 -13.22 -5.43
N ILE A 166 0.02 -13.00 -4.64
CA ILE A 166 0.47 -11.67 -4.23
C ILE A 166 0.95 -10.87 -5.44
N ASP A 167 1.62 -11.54 -6.40
CA ASP A 167 2.14 -10.90 -7.61
C ASP A 167 1.03 -10.27 -8.45
N ARG A 168 -0.22 -10.76 -8.37
CA ARG A 168 -1.38 -10.13 -9.03
C ARG A 168 -1.68 -8.73 -8.49
N PHE A 169 -1.48 -8.50 -7.19
CA PHE A 169 -1.68 -7.18 -6.59
C PHE A 169 -0.56 -6.22 -6.96
N VAL A 170 0.69 -6.70 -6.99
CA VAL A 170 1.86 -5.92 -7.42
C VAL A 170 1.73 -5.55 -8.89
N LEU A 171 1.49 -6.54 -9.76
CA LEU A 171 1.33 -6.33 -11.19
C LEU A 171 0.12 -5.46 -11.51
N GLY A 172 -1.01 -5.63 -10.81
CA GLY A 172 -2.17 -4.76 -10.99
C GLY A 172 -1.87 -3.29 -10.67
N SER A 173 -1.02 -3.04 -9.67
CA SER A 173 -0.57 -1.69 -9.32
C SER A 173 0.39 -1.11 -10.36
N ILE A 174 1.35 -1.92 -10.85
CA ILE A 174 2.29 -1.57 -11.92
C ILE A 174 1.52 -1.22 -13.21
N GLU A 175 0.57 -2.07 -13.62
CA GLU A 175 -0.25 -1.87 -14.82
C GLU A 175 -1.16 -0.64 -14.69
N LYS A 176 -1.76 -0.39 -13.51
CA LYS A 176 -2.56 0.81 -13.25
C LYS A 176 -1.73 2.09 -13.35
N ALA A 177 -0.46 2.04 -12.98
CA ALA A 177 0.49 3.14 -13.11
C ALA A 177 1.02 3.31 -14.56
N GLY A 178 0.62 2.45 -15.50
CA GLY A 178 1.13 2.48 -16.87
C GLY A 178 2.59 2.02 -17.01
N LEU A 179 3.09 1.27 -16.02
CA LEU A 179 4.47 0.78 -15.98
C LEU A 179 4.54 -0.69 -16.40
N GLU A 180 5.77 -1.16 -16.64
CA GLU A 180 6.07 -2.57 -16.89
C GLU A 180 7.02 -3.12 -15.81
N PRO A 181 6.89 -4.41 -15.42
CA PRO A 181 7.85 -5.02 -14.51
C PRO A 181 9.26 -5.02 -15.09
N SER A 182 10.26 -4.77 -14.25
CA SER A 182 11.66 -4.91 -14.65
C SER A 182 12.01 -6.38 -14.94
N PRO A 183 12.95 -6.64 -15.88
CA PRO A 183 13.43 -8.00 -16.10
C PRO A 183 14.14 -8.53 -14.83
N PRO A 184 14.19 -9.86 -14.65
CA PRO A 184 15.00 -10.48 -13.60
C PRO A 184 16.45 -10.02 -13.68
N ALA A 185 17.06 -9.75 -12.52
CA ALA A 185 18.47 -9.39 -12.48
C ALA A 185 19.36 -10.57 -12.90
N GLU A 186 20.57 -10.26 -13.40
CA GLU A 186 21.57 -11.28 -13.71
C GLU A 186 21.91 -12.14 -12.50
N ARG A 187 22.23 -13.43 -12.73
CA ARG A 187 22.52 -14.39 -11.65
C ARG A 187 23.60 -13.91 -10.67
N LYS A 188 24.66 -13.26 -11.15
CA LYS A 188 25.72 -12.70 -10.29
C LYS A 188 25.18 -11.59 -9.37
N THR A 189 24.32 -10.74 -9.90
CA THR A 189 23.64 -9.68 -9.13
C THR A 189 22.65 -10.27 -8.13
N LEU A 190 21.89 -11.30 -8.53
CA LEU A 190 20.91 -11.97 -7.68
C LEU A 190 21.56 -12.60 -6.45
N ILE A 191 22.61 -13.41 -6.60
CA ILE A 191 23.26 -14.04 -5.44
C ILE A 191 23.90 -13.00 -4.51
N ARG A 192 24.47 -11.93 -5.07
CA ARG A 192 25.04 -10.84 -4.26
C ARG A 192 23.97 -10.17 -3.40
N ARG A 193 22.84 -9.78 -4.01
CA ARG A 193 21.73 -9.16 -3.28
C ARG A 193 21.19 -10.11 -2.21
N LEU A 194 20.90 -11.35 -2.59
CA LEU A 194 20.33 -12.34 -1.69
C LEU A 194 21.22 -12.62 -0.47
N THR A 195 22.53 -12.73 -0.66
CA THR A 195 23.47 -12.99 0.45
C THR A 195 23.56 -11.77 1.37
N LEU A 196 23.66 -10.55 0.81
CA LEU A 196 23.70 -9.33 1.62
C LEU A 196 22.39 -9.11 2.40
N ASP A 197 21.24 -9.39 1.77
CA ASP A 197 19.94 -9.23 2.41
C ASP A 197 19.75 -10.22 3.55
N LEU A 198 20.05 -11.50 3.31
CA LEU A 198 19.78 -12.58 4.28
C LEU A 198 20.86 -12.74 5.35
N THR A 199 22.13 -12.47 5.05
CA THR A 199 23.23 -12.70 6.01
C THR A 199 24.09 -11.46 6.27
N GLY A 200 23.90 -10.37 5.52
CA GLY A 200 24.75 -9.17 5.64
C GLY A 200 26.16 -9.34 5.06
N LEU A 201 26.49 -10.51 4.50
CA LEU A 201 27.82 -10.83 3.99
C LEU A 201 27.80 -10.96 2.46
N PRO A 202 28.90 -10.61 1.76
CA PRO A 202 29.01 -10.89 0.34
C PRO A 202 29.18 -12.41 0.09
N PRO A 203 28.70 -12.94 -1.04
CA PRO A 203 28.98 -14.32 -1.41
C PRO A 203 30.46 -14.50 -1.78
N THR A 204 31.00 -15.68 -1.50
CA THR A 204 32.34 -16.08 -1.95
C THR A 204 32.37 -16.31 -3.48
N PRO A 205 33.55 -16.20 -4.12
CA PRO A 205 33.69 -16.53 -5.54
C PRO A 205 33.17 -17.93 -5.90
N ALA A 206 33.45 -18.94 -5.07
CA ALA A 206 32.99 -20.31 -5.30
C ALA A 206 31.46 -20.47 -5.22
N GLU A 207 30.78 -19.72 -4.35
CA GLU A 207 29.32 -19.72 -4.28
C GLU A 207 28.70 -19.03 -5.50
N ILE A 208 29.31 -17.94 -5.97
CA ILE A 208 28.90 -17.27 -7.22
C ILE A 208 29.01 -18.25 -8.39
N ASP A 209 30.17 -18.90 -8.56
CA ASP A 209 30.40 -19.81 -9.67
C ASP A 209 29.44 -21.00 -9.65
N ARG A 210 29.21 -21.58 -8.46
CA ARG A 210 28.24 -22.66 -8.28
C ARG A 210 26.82 -22.23 -8.66
N PHE A 211 26.38 -21.06 -8.18
CA PHE A 211 25.04 -20.57 -8.52
C PHE A 211 24.93 -20.22 -9.99
N VAL A 212 25.92 -19.56 -10.60
CA VAL A 212 25.88 -19.20 -12.02
C VAL A 212 25.83 -20.45 -12.91
N ALA A 213 26.55 -21.51 -12.55
CA ALA A 213 26.57 -22.78 -13.28
C ALA A 213 25.29 -23.62 -13.10
N ASP A 214 24.55 -23.44 -12.00
CA ASP A 214 23.36 -24.24 -11.68
C ASP A 214 22.14 -23.82 -12.53
N GLN A 215 21.93 -24.52 -13.65
CA GLN A 215 20.79 -24.28 -14.56
C GLN A 215 19.50 -24.98 -14.13
N SER A 216 19.46 -25.59 -12.95
CA SER A 216 18.23 -26.27 -12.54
C SER A 216 17.10 -25.27 -12.27
N PRO A 217 15.83 -25.69 -12.41
CA PRO A 217 14.68 -24.86 -12.09
C PRO A 217 14.62 -24.41 -10.62
N ARG A 218 15.37 -25.08 -9.72
CA ARG A 218 15.40 -24.81 -8.28
C ARG A 218 16.71 -24.19 -7.78
N ALA A 219 17.52 -23.64 -8.69
CA ALA A 219 18.82 -23.08 -8.34
C ALA A 219 18.71 -21.93 -7.33
N TYR A 220 17.71 -21.07 -7.49
CA TYR A 220 17.49 -19.91 -6.63
C TYR A 220 17.07 -20.33 -5.22
N GLU A 221 16.06 -21.20 -5.12
CA GLU A 221 15.51 -21.70 -3.86
C GLU A 221 16.57 -22.43 -3.04
N ARG A 222 17.46 -23.20 -3.68
CA ARG A 222 18.57 -23.85 -2.96
C ARG A 222 19.54 -22.86 -2.34
N VAL A 223 19.79 -21.72 -2.99
CA VAL A 223 20.61 -20.65 -2.39
C VAL A 223 19.87 -20.02 -1.22
N VAL A 224 18.56 -19.75 -1.36
CA VAL A 224 17.72 -19.22 -0.27
C VAL A 224 17.76 -20.16 0.94
N ASP A 225 17.44 -21.45 0.75
CA ASP A 225 17.40 -22.46 1.81
C ASP A 225 18.75 -22.55 2.54
N ARG A 226 19.85 -22.52 1.79
CA ARG A 226 21.21 -22.54 2.34
C ARG A 226 21.52 -21.29 3.17
N LEU A 227 21.10 -20.11 2.72
CA LEU A 227 21.35 -18.84 3.43
C LEU A 227 20.49 -18.73 4.68
N LEU A 228 19.21 -19.12 4.63
CA LEU A 228 18.32 -19.17 5.79
C LEU A 228 18.81 -20.17 6.85
N SER A 229 19.49 -21.23 6.43
CA SER A 229 20.09 -22.22 7.34
C SER A 229 21.45 -21.80 7.90
N SER A 230 22.00 -20.65 7.49
CA SER A 230 23.28 -20.14 7.99
C SER A 230 23.11 -19.47 9.36
N GLN A 231 24.09 -19.61 10.26
CA GLN A 231 24.10 -18.88 11.54
C GLN A 231 24.08 -17.36 11.34
N HIS A 232 24.67 -16.87 10.24
CA HIS A 232 24.70 -15.46 9.88
C HIS A 232 23.31 -14.89 9.55
N TYR A 233 22.33 -15.74 9.25
CA TYR A 233 20.94 -15.30 9.09
C TYR A 233 20.41 -14.69 10.38
N GLY A 234 20.54 -15.40 11.51
CA GLY A 234 20.11 -14.89 12.82
C GLY A 234 20.88 -13.64 13.24
N GLU A 235 22.18 -13.57 12.94
CA GLU A 235 23.00 -12.37 13.19
C GLU A 235 22.46 -11.17 12.41
N ARG A 236 22.14 -11.35 11.12
CA ARG A 236 21.59 -10.29 10.27
C ARG A 236 20.21 -9.84 10.72
N MET A 237 19.32 -10.78 11.02
CA MET A 237 17.95 -10.48 11.44
C MET A 237 17.88 -9.85 12.84
N ALA A 238 18.80 -10.23 13.74
CA ALA A 238 18.88 -9.68 15.08
C ALA A 238 19.25 -8.19 15.10
N GLN A 239 20.03 -7.69 14.12
CA GLN A 239 20.50 -6.29 14.11
C GLN A 239 19.35 -5.30 14.28
N THR A 240 18.30 -5.38 13.44
CA THR A 240 17.17 -4.45 13.52
C THR A 240 16.42 -4.55 14.85
N TRP A 241 16.31 -5.75 15.43
CA TRP A 241 15.68 -5.93 16.73
C TRP A 241 16.52 -5.39 17.89
N LEU A 242 17.83 -5.55 17.81
CA LEU A 242 18.77 -5.03 18.80
C LEU A 242 18.83 -3.50 18.74
N ASP A 243 18.77 -2.92 17.53
CA ASP A 243 18.65 -1.47 17.34
C ASP A 243 17.36 -0.92 17.97
N LEU A 244 16.22 -1.57 17.73
CA LEU A 244 14.94 -1.21 18.34
C LEU A 244 14.97 -1.33 19.87
N ALA A 245 15.65 -2.35 20.39
CA ALA A 245 15.87 -2.53 21.82
C ALA A 245 16.93 -1.58 22.41
N ARG A 246 17.57 -0.75 21.57
CA ARG A 246 18.70 0.12 21.94
C ARG A 246 19.84 -0.65 22.61
N PHE A 247 20.11 -1.84 22.09
CA PHE A 247 21.22 -2.67 22.54
C PHE A 247 22.54 -1.94 22.28
N GLY A 248 23.44 -2.01 23.25
CA GLY A 248 24.80 -1.53 23.13
C GLY A 248 25.68 -2.29 24.12
N ASP A 249 26.90 -2.63 23.70
CA ASP A 249 27.87 -3.30 24.56
C ASP A 249 28.36 -2.38 25.71
N THR A 250 28.07 -1.09 25.62
CA THR A 250 28.41 -0.05 26.60
C THR A 250 27.21 0.83 26.93
N ASN A 251 27.35 1.66 27.97
CA ASN A 251 26.35 2.65 28.36
C ASN A 251 26.21 3.80 27.35
N GLY A 252 27.23 4.03 26.51
CA GLY A 252 27.32 5.25 25.71
C GLY A 252 27.40 6.50 26.59
N TYR A 253 27.20 7.66 25.97
CA TYR A 253 27.00 9.03 26.53
C TYR A 253 27.48 9.31 27.98
N GLU A 254 28.33 10.32 28.13
CA GLU A 254 29.02 10.78 29.36
C GLU A 254 29.99 9.77 30.02
N ASN A 255 29.64 8.48 30.14
CA ASN A 255 30.56 7.47 30.68
C ASN A 255 30.36 6.10 30.00
N ASP A 256 31.24 5.81 29.03
CA ASP A 256 31.18 4.64 28.15
C ASP A 256 31.67 3.33 28.80
N SER A 257 31.04 2.98 29.92
CA SER A 257 31.33 1.74 30.66
C SER A 257 30.61 0.54 30.05
N ASN A 258 31.26 -0.63 30.12
CA ASN A 258 30.71 -1.88 29.57
C ASN A 258 29.42 -2.30 30.27
N ARG A 259 28.50 -2.90 29.51
CA ARG A 259 27.27 -3.52 30.00
C ARG A 259 27.32 -5.03 29.82
N SER A 260 26.97 -5.78 30.87
CA SER A 260 26.87 -7.24 30.78
C SER A 260 25.46 -7.66 30.38
N MET A 261 25.16 -7.57 29.08
CA MET A 261 23.84 -7.92 28.52
C MET A 261 23.90 -8.77 27.24
N TRP A 262 25.09 -9.21 26.84
CA TRP A 262 25.33 -9.97 25.61
C TRP A 262 24.50 -11.27 25.53
N LEU A 263 24.08 -11.85 26.66
CA LEU A 263 23.14 -12.98 26.69
C LEU A 263 21.82 -12.68 26.00
N TYR A 264 21.33 -11.44 26.07
CA TYR A 264 20.13 -11.03 25.35
C TYR A 264 20.37 -11.00 23.83
N ARG A 265 21.50 -10.44 23.38
CA ARG A 265 21.92 -10.47 21.97
C ARG A 265 21.97 -11.91 21.45
N ASP A 266 22.66 -12.78 22.16
CA ASP A 266 22.83 -14.18 21.75
C ASP A 266 21.48 -14.91 21.74
N TRP A 267 20.59 -14.62 22.69
CA TRP A 267 19.23 -15.15 22.69
C TRP A 267 18.43 -14.70 21.46
N VAL A 268 18.46 -13.41 21.10
CA VAL A 268 17.76 -12.90 19.91
C VAL A 268 18.29 -13.55 18.63
N ILE A 269 19.61 -13.68 18.48
CA ILE A 269 20.24 -14.36 17.33
C ILE A 269 19.75 -15.81 17.25
N ASN A 270 19.75 -16.52 18.38
CA ASN A 270 19.31 -17.91 18.44
C ASN A 270 17.81 -18.07 18.18
N ALA A 271 16.98 -17.12 18.62
CA ALA A 271 15.54 -17.14 18.35
C ALA A 271 15.25 -17.12 16.84
N PHE A 272 16.00 -16.31 16.07
CA PHE A 272 15.91 -16.33 14.60
C PHE A 272 16.44 -17.63 13.99
N ASN A 273 17.64 -18.07 14.39
CA ASN A 273 18.26 -19.27 13.83
C ASN A 273 17.47 -20.55 14.12
N THR A 274 16.72 -20.60 15.22
CA THR A 274 15.86 -21.73 15.58
C THR A 274 14.41 -21.56 15.12
N ASN A 275 14.09 -20.46 14.43
CA ASN A 275 12.74 -20.11 14.00
C ASN A 275 11.73 -20.19 15.15
N MET A 276 12.07 -19.55 16.28
CA MET A 276 11.23 -19.53 17.48
C MET A 276 9.85 -18.90 17.17
N PRO A 277 8.74 -19.57 17.51
CA PRO A 277 7.39 -19.05 17.25
C PRO A 277 7.06 -17.85 18.14
N PHE A 278 6.10 -17.02 17.68
CA PHE A 278 5.55 -15.88 18.41
C PHE A 278 4.29 -16.25 19.19
#